data_AF-A0A1G5GBX9-F1
#
_entry.id   AF-A0A1G5GBX9-F1
#
_cell.length_a   1.000
_cell.length_b   1.000
_cell.length_c   1.000
_cell.angle_alpha   90.00
_cell.angle_beta   90.00
_cell.angle_gamma   90.00
#
_symmetry.space_group_name_H-M   'P 1'
#
loop_
_entity.id
_entity.type
_entity.pdbx_description
1 polymer ?
#
loop_
_entity_poly.entity_id
_entity_poly.type
_entity_poly.pdbx_seq_one_letter_code
_entity_poly.pdbx_strand_id
1 'polypeptide(L)'
;MERSLETQVSQAVEAWLRWLPRWEPATHRGRVAPCRRCLGSPVLSAAGLGSDVPHGVQHGLSTRIKTIVDNAVALYTARNLPMLQAELDQQADRNRSRTYRPSEGLEPEFDGLPMDPDPVPGAPFLFTVAGMADEADAAVPALPPLSDDAKAALRQEVRLADEYASMVGREVCTLLLRHRLRIQTAIAQYVEPQIAAMLDELTRSLDAPFDTGEGLPGV
;
A
#
# COMPACT_ATOMS: atom_id res chain seq x y z
N MET A 1 3.76 24.16 12.62
CA MET A 1 3.06 24.75 11.45
C MET A 1 2.65 23.60 10.54
N GLU A 2 1.36 23.41 10.32
CA GLU A 2 0.83 22.36 9.43
C GLU A 2 1.32 22.66 8.00
N ARG A 3 1.97 21.68 7.34
CA ARG A 3 2.46 21.85 5.96
C ARG A 3 1.25 21.81 5.01
N SER A 4 1.21 22.70 4.01
CA SER A 4 0.12 22.69 3.02
C SER A 4 0.03 21.33 2.31
N LEU A 5 -1.17 20.94 1.88
CA LEU A 5 -1.39 19.68 1.15
C LEU A 5 -0.48 19.57 -0.08
N GLU A 6 -0.30 20.67 -0.82
CA GLU A 6 0.64 20.78 -1.95
C GLU A 6 2.08 20.44 -1.55
N THR A 7 2.55 20.96 -0.41
CA THR A 7 3.89 20.67 0.10
C THR A 7 4.04 19.19 0.44
N GLN A 8 3.02 18.59 1.07
CA GLN A 8 3.03 17.17 1.43
C GLN A 8 3.07 16.27 0.18
N VAL A 9 2.22 16.55 -0.81
CA VAL A 9 2.19 15.81 -2.09
C VAL A 9 3.52 15.93 -2.80
N SER A 10 4.08 17.15 -2.89
CA SER A 10 5.39 17.38 -3.50
C SER A 10 6.47 16.54 -2.82
N GLN A 11 6.53 16.55 -1.48
CA GLN A 11 7.50 15.78 -0.71
C GLN A 11 7.34 14.26 -0.87
N ALA A 12 6.10 13.76 -0.94
CA ALA A 12 5.84 12.35 -1.21
C ALA A 12 6.34 11.93 -2.59
N VAL A 13 6.10 12.77 -3.62
CA VAL A 13 6.64 12.54 -4.96
C VAL A 13 8.17 12.56 -4.94
N GLU A 14 8.81 13.56 -4.32
CA GLU A 14 10.28 13.62 -4.22
C GLU A 14 10.86 12.41 -3.47
N ALA A 15 10.19 11.94 -2.42
CA ALA A 15 10.63 10.75 -1.68
C ALA A 15 10.55 9.48 -2.53
N TRP A 16 9.49 9.36 -3.33
CA TRP A 16 9.32 8.25 -4.28
C TRP A 16 10.34 8.33 -5.43
N LEU A 17 10.59 9.52 -6.00
CA LEU A 17 11.61 9.73 -7.04
C LEU A 17 13.01 9.36 -6.54
N ARG A 18 13.36 9.69 -5.29
CA ARG A 18 14.62 9.27 -4.64
C ARG A 18 14.67 7.77 -4.31
N TRP A 19 13.55 7.06 -4.40
CA TRP A 19 13.47 5.62 -4.19
C TRP A 19 13.58 4.83 -5.49
N LEU A 20 13.12 5.36 -6.63
CA LEU A 20 13.16 4.66 -7.91
C LEU A 20 14.54 4.07 -8.31
N PRO A 21 15.69 4.76 -8.14
CA PRO A 21 16.97 4.20 -8.59
C PRO A 21 17.41 2.93 -7.84
N ARG A 22 16.83 2.69 -6.66
CA ARG A 22 17.09 1.51 -5.81
C ARG A 22 15.94 0.49 -5.84
N TRP A 23 14.92 0.73 -6.65
CA TRP A 23 13.91 -0.30 -6.92
C TRP A 23 14.53 -1.35 -7.84
N GLU A 24 14.21 -2.63 -7.59
CA GLU A 24 14.62 -3.74 -8.44
C GLU A 24 13.38 -4.59 -8.77
N PRO A 25 13.26 -5.09 -10.01
CA PRO A 25 12.22 -6.04 -10.37
C PRO A 25 12.29 -7.30 -9.51
N ALA A 26 11.15 -7.71 -8.92
CA ALA A 26 11.09 -8.95 -8.16
C ALA A 26 11.23 -10.18 -9.09
N THR A 27 12.13 -11.09 -8.76
CA THR A 27 12.37 -12.36 -9.48
C THR A 27 11.55 -13.54 -8.93
N HIS A 28 10.83 -13.36 -7.82
CA HIS A 28 9.96 -14.37 -7.23
C HIS A 28 8.52 -14.24 -7.73
N ARG A 29 7.74 -15.34 -7.68
CA ARG A 29 6.36 -15.42 -8.17
C ARG A 29 5.55 -14.19 -7.73
N GLY A 30 5.11 -13.41 -8.71
CA GLY A 30 4.23 -12.26 -8.49
C GLY A 30 2.87 -12.67 -7.90
N ARG A 31 2.15 -11.68 -7.38
CA ARG A 31 0.77 -11.87 -6.88
C ARG A 31 -0.08 -12.54 -7.96
N VAL A 32 -0.85 -13.56 -7.56
CA VAL A 32 -1.79 -14.28 -8.46
C VAL A 32 -2.98 -13.38 -8.86
N ALA A 33 -3.31 -12.38 -8.03
CA ALA A 33 -4.40 -11.44 -8.26
C ALA A 33 -3.94 -9.97 -8.31
N PRO A 34 -4.59 -9.11 -9.13
CA PRO A 34 -4.33 -7.66 -9.12
C PRO A 34 -4.61 -7.03 -7.74
N CYS A 35 -3.77 -6.07 -7.34
CA CYS A 35 -3.99 -5.32 -6.10
C CYS A 35 -5.29 -4.49 -6.19
N ARG A 36 -6.26 -4.79 -5.32
CA ARG A 36 -7.55 -4.09 -5.25
C ARG A 36 -7.44 -2.58 -4.93
N ARG A 37 -6.34 -2.15 -4.32
CA ARG A 37 -6.09 -0.73 -3.99
C ARG A 37 -5.54 0.07 -5.17
N CYS A 38 -4.75 -0.58 -6.03
CA CYS A 38 -4.08 0.08 -7.16
C CYS A 38 -4.91 -0.04 -8.44
N LEU A 39 -5.59 -1.17 -8.66
CA LEU A 39 -6.39 -1.38 -9.86
C LEU A 39 -7.50 -0.32 -9.97
N GLY A 40 -7.49 0.45 -11.06
CA GLY A 40 -8.46 1.53 -11.29
C GLY A 40 -8.28 2.76 -10.38
N SER A 41 -7.15 2.88 -9.69
CA SER A 41 -6.90 3.99 -8.75
C SER A 41 -6.88 5.36 -9.46
N PRO A 42 -7.74 6.33 -9.05
CA PRO A 42 -7.70 7.70 -9.57
C PRO A 42 -6.34 8.38 -9.33
N VAL A 43 -5.67 8.04 -8.23
CA VAL A 43 -4.33 8.53 -7.88
C VAL A 43 -3.29 8.11 -8.92
N LEU A 44 -3.30 6.83 -9.31
CA LEU A 44 -2.37 6.31 -10.31
C LEU A 44 -2.66 6.85 -11.71
N SER A 45 -3.95 7.02 -12.04
CA SER A 45 -4.37 7.67 -13.29
C SER A 45 -3.88 9.12 -13.36
N ALA A 46 -4.06 9.90 -12.29
CA ALA A 46 -3.59 11.29 -12.19
C ALA A 46 -2.06 11.39 -12.28
N ALA A 47 -1.34 10.45 -11.66
CA ALA A 47 0.13 10.36 -11.73
C ALA A 47 0.65 9.88 -13.10
N GLY A 48 -0.22 9.35 -13.97
CA GLY A 48 0.17 8.81 -15.27
C GLY A 48 0.80 7.41 -15.21
N LEU A 49 0.46 6.59 -14.20
CA LEU A 49 1.02 5.25 -13.95
C LEU A 49 0.00 4.11 -14.21
N GLY A 50 -1.00 4.34 -15.05
CA GLY A 50 -2.21 3.50 -15.12
C GLY A 50 -2.12 2.19 -15.92
N SER A 51 -1.15 2.03 -16.83
CA SER A 51 -1.13 0.87 -17.76
C SER A 51 0.21 0.14 -17.90
N ASP A 52 1.36 0.83 -17.78
CA ASP A 52 2.64 0.27 -18.25
C ASP A 52 3.79 0.45 -17.26
N VAL A 53 3.48 0.36 -15.96
CA VAL A 53 4.47 0.52 -14.88
C VAL A 53 4.41 -0.67 -13.93
N PRO A 54 5.54 -1.24 -13.48
CA PRO A 54 5.52 -2.36 -12.54
C PRO A 54 4.70 -2.08 -11.28
N HIS A 55 3.96 -3.09 -10.80
CA HIS A 55 3.07 -2.94 -9.65
C HIS A 55 3.80 -2.38 -8.41
N GLY A 56 5.00 -2.87 -8.09
CA GLY A 56 5.77 -2.37 -6.94
C GLY A 56 6.06 -0.87 -7.01
N VAL A 57 6.35 -0.38 -8.22
CA VAL A 57 6.58 1.05 -8.49
C VAL A 57 5.30 1.87 -8.29
N GLN A 58 4.17 1.40 -8.85
CA GLN A 58 2.86 2.02 -8.65
C GLN A 58 2.46 2.04 -7.17
N HIS A 59 2.60 0.90 -6.48
CA HIS A 59 2.24 0.72 -5.08
C HIS A 59 3.01 1.70 -4.20
N GLY A 60 4.33 1.83 -4.42
CA GLY A 60 5.18 2.75 -3.69
C GLY A 60 4.71 4.21 -3.73
N LEU A 61 4.23 4.71 -4.87
CA LEU A 61 3.67 6.07 -4.92
C LEU A 61 2.29 6.12 -4.27
N SER A 62 1.41 5.16 -4.60
CA SER A 62 0.03 5.16 -4.14
C SER A 62 -0.09 5.10 -2.62
N THR A 63 0.75 4.32 -1.93
CA THR A 63 0.76 4.22 -0.47
C THR A 63 1.15 5.55 0.18
N ARG A 64 2.19 6.23 -0.33
CA ARG A 64 2.62 7.53 0.19
C ARG A 64 1.53 8.61 0.04
N ILE A 65 0.87 8.63 -1.11
CA ILE A 65 -0.23 9.55 -1.37
C ILE A 65 -1.44 9.23 -0.49
N LYS A 66 -1.78 7.94 -0.34
CA LYS A 66 -2.85 7.50 0.55
C LYS A 66 -2.60 7.96 1.98
N THR A 67 -1.38 7.80 2.51
CA THR A 67 -1.01 8.27 3.86
C THR A 67 -1.30 9.76 4.06
N ILE A 68 -1.10 10.61 3.04
CA ILE A 68 -1.42 12.03 3.13
C ILE A 68 -2.94 12.24 3.28
N VAL A 69 -3.75 11.55 2.48
CA VAL A 69 -5.22 11.63 2.55
C VAL A 69 -5.71 11.11 3.90
N ASP A 70 -5.22 9.95 4.33
CA ASP A 70 -5.57 9.31 5.60
C ASP A 70 -5.26 10.26 6.77
N ASN A 71 -4.09 10.90 6.78
CA ASN A 71 -3.71 11.88 7.80
C ASN A 71 -4.62 13.12 7.80
N ALA A 72 -4.95 13.66 6.62
CA ALA A 72 -5.86 14.80 6.52
C ALA A 72 -7.25 14.45 7.07
N VAL A 73 -7.79 13.27 6.71
CA VAL A 73 -9.07 12.77 7.21
C VAL A 73 -9.02 12.53 8.72
N ALA A 74 -7.92 11.98 9.24
CA ALA A 74 -7.74 11.78 10.68
C ALA A 74 -7.75 13.12 11.44
N LEU A 75 -7.03 14.15 10.94
CA LEU A 75 -7.06 15.47 11.57
C LEU A 75 -8.44 16.13 11.50
N TYR A 76 -9.15 15.99 10.37
CA TYR A 76 -10.52 16.47 10.25
C TYR A 76 -11.46 15.75 11.23
N THR A 77 -11.35 14.44 11.32
CA THR A 77 -12.17 13.59 12.22
C THR A 77 -11.94 13.99 13.67
N ALA A 78 -10.69 14.08 14.12
CA ALA A 78 -10.36 14.46 15.49
C ALA A 78 -10.85 15.87 15.89
N ARG A 79 -10.92 16.79 14.92
CA ARG A 79 -11.35 18.18 15.16
C ARG A 79 -12.87 18.38 15.10
N ASN A 80 -13.57 17.60 14.28
CA ASN A 80 -14.95 17.91 13.89
C ASN A 80 -15.96 16.79 14.18
N LEU A 81 -15.50 15.55 14.36
CA LEU A 81 -16.35 14.35 14.42
C LEU A 81 -16.10 13.59 15.73
N PRO A 82 -16.55 14.14 16.88
CA PRO A 82 -16.20 13.61 18.20
C PRO A 82 -16.77 12.22 18.47
N MET A 83 -17.93 11.84 17.90
CA MET A 83 -18.50 10.51 18.12
C MET A 83 -17.74 9.45 17.34
N LEU A 84 -17.38 9.75 16.09
CA LEU A 84 -16.52 8.91 15.26
C LEU A 84 -15.13 8.81 15.86
N GLN A 85 -14.54 9.92 16.32
CA GLN A 85 -13.24 9.89 16.97
C GLN A 85 -13.25 9.01 18.23
N ALA A 86 -14.28 9.12 19.08
CA ALA A 86 -14.39 8.29 20.28
C ALA A 86 -14.54 6.80 19.95
N GLU A 87 -15.25 6.45 18.87
CA GLU A 87 -15.33 5.06 18.39
C GLU A 87 -13.97 4.58 17.86
N LEU A 88 -13.28 5.39 17.06
CA LEU A 88 -11.95 5.07 16.55
C LEU A 88 -10.94 4.88 17.69
N ASP A 89 -11.00 5.69 18.73
CA ASP A 89 -10.15 5.58 19.92
C ASP A 89 -10.42 4.27 20.67
N GLN A 90 -11.69 3.91 20.88
CA GLN A 90 -12.07 2.62 21.48
C GLN A 90 -11.57 1.43 20.66
N GLN A 91 -11.70 1.50 19.33
CA GLN A 91 -11.17 0.48 18.43
C GLN A 91 -9.64 0.44 18.45
N ALA A 92 -8.96 1.59 18.55
CA ALA A 92 -7.51 1.67 18.65
C ALA A 92 -7.00 1.10 19.98
N ASP A 93 -7.68 1.36 21.09
CA ASP A 93 -7.40 0.74 22.39
C ASP A 93 -7.60 -0.78 22.33
N ARG A 94 -8.71 -1.23 21.72
CA ARG A 94 -9.01 -2.65 21.51
C ARG A 94 -7.92 -3.32 20.68
N ASN A 95 -7.55 -2.73 19.55
CA ASN A 95 -6.43 -3.21 18.73
C ASN A 95 -5.14 -3.23 19.55
N ARG A 96 -4.81 -2.17 20.31
CA ARG A 96 -3.64 -2.09 21.19
C ARG A 96 -3.57 -3.16 22.28
N SER A 97 -4.70 -3.77 22.64
CA SER A 97 -4.74 -4.87 23.60
C SER A 97 -4.45 -6.24 22.97
N ARG A 98 -4.50 -6.37 21.63
CA ARG A 98 -4.16 -7.62 20.94
C ARG A 98 -2.70 -7.97 21.14
N THR A 99 -2.43 -9.23 21.46
CA THR A 99 -1.08 -9.79 21.68
C THR A 99 -0.30 -10.07 20.39
N TYR A 100 -0.98 -10.20 19.25
CA TYR A 100 -0.35 -10.51 17.96
C TYR A 100 -0.93 -9.66 16.83
N ARG A 101 -0.06 -8.94 16.09
CA ARG A 101 -0.42 -8.00 15.01
C ARG A 101 0.56 -8.05 13.84
N PRO A 102 0.44 -9.05 12.96
CA PRO A 102 1.41 -9.29 11.89
C PRO A 102 1.46 -8.20 10.80
N SER A 103 0.48 -7.29 10.73
CA SER A 103 0.41 -6.24 9.70
C SER A 103 0.91 -4.87 10.16
N GLU A 104 1.28 -4.70 11.44
CA GLU A 104 1.78 -3.43 11.96
C GLU A 104 3.30 -3.29 11.76
N GLY A 105 3.77 -2.05 11.54
CA GLY A 105 5.21 -1.74 11.46
C GLY A 105 5.87 -2.13 10.13
N LEU A 106 5.09 -2.49 9.10
CA LEU A 106 5.60 -2.79 7.76
C LEU A 106 6.03 -1.52 7.02
N GLU A 107 7.09 -1.62 6.22
CA GLU A 107 7.44 -0.55 5.29
C GLU A 107 6.35 -0.38 4.21
N PRO A 108 6.17 0.82 3.60
CA PRO A 108 5.09 1.09 2.65
C PRO A 108 4.97 0.11 1.46
N GLU A 109 6.10 -0.46 1.04
CA GLU A 109 6.21 -1.50 0.00
C GLU A 109 5.59 -2.84 0.42
N PHE A 110 5.58 -3.15 1.71
CA PHE A 110 5.03 -4.38 2.27
C PHE A 110 3.60 -4.22 2.77
N ASP A 111 3.11 -2.98 2.97
CA ASP A 111 1.72 -2.73 3.35
C ASP A 111 0.73 -3.30 2.31
N GLY A 112 -0.24 -4.08 2.78
CA GLY A 112 -1.27 -4.71 1.94
C GLY A 112 -0.78 -5.90 1.12
N LEU A 113 0.37 -6.50 1.45
CA LEU A 113 0.69 -7.86 1.01
C LEU A 113 -0.27 -8.88 1.64
N PRO A 114 -0.63 -9.96 0.93
CA PRO A 114 -1.38 -11.05 1.53
C PRO A 114 -0.55 -11.67 2.66
N MET A 115 -1.20 -11.89 3.80
CA MET A 115 -0.57 -12.41 5.02
C MET A 115 -0.21 -13.89 4.90
N ASP A 116 -1.06 -14.62 4.18
CA ASP A 116 -0.92 -16.04 3.92
C ASP A 116 -0.91 -16.29 2.40
N PRO A 117 -0.17 -17.31 1.95
CA PRO A 117 -0.25 -17.75 0.55
C PRO A 117 -1.62 -18.38 0.23
N ASP A 118 -1.96 -18.40 -1.06
CA ASP A 118 -3.17 -19.06 -1.52
C ASP A 118 -3.12 -20.57 -1.21
N PRO A 119 -4.20 -21.16 -0.67
CA PRO A 119 -4.22 -22.57 -0.33
C PRO A 119 -4.14 -23.45 -1.57
N VAL A 120 -3.33 -24.50 -1.50
CA VAL A 120 -3.23 -25.50 -2.57
C VAL A 120 -4.25 -26.61 -2.30
N PRO A 121 -5.10 -26.97 -3.28
CA PRO A 121 -6.03 -28.08 -3.12
C PRO A 121 -5.32 -29.38 -2.69
N GLY A 122 -5.80 -30.01 -1.62
CA GLY A 122 -5.21 -31.24 -1.07
C GLY A 122 -4.02 -31.05 -0.13
N ALA A 123 -3.55 -29.81 0.11
CA ALA A 123 -2.48 -29.49 1.05
C ALA A 123 -2.90 -28.36 2.00
N PRO A 124 -3.75 -28.66 3.01
CA PRO A 124 -4.21 -27.65 3.96
C PRO A 124 -3.07 -27.18 4.86
N PHE A 125 -3.05 -25.88 5.17
CA PHE A 125 -2.15 -25.34 6.18
C PHE A 125 -2.55 -25.83 7.58
N LEU A 126 -1.56 -26.17 8.41
CA LEU A 126 -1.81 -26.51 9.83
C LEU A 126 -2.20 -25.28 10.66
N PHE A 127 -1.65 -24.12 10.30
CA PHE A 127 -1.97 -22.81 10.86
C PHE A 127 -1.74 -21.75 9.78
N THR A 128 -2.38 -20.60 9.93
CA THR A 128 -2.19 -19.43 9.06
C THR A 128 -1.89 -18.21 9.94
N VAL A 129 -1.10 -17.28 9.41
CA VAL A 129 -0.81 -16.00 10.07
C VAL A 129 -2.11 -15.25 10.35
N ALA A 130 -3.05 -15.26 9.40
CA ALA A 130 -4.40 -14.73 9.58
C ALA A 130 -5.16 -15.45 10.69
N GLY A 131 -5.14 -16.80 10.72
CA GLY A 131 -5.83 -17.57 11.75
C GLY A 131 -5.30 -17.29 13.16
N MET A 132 -3.98 -17.19 13.32
CA MET A 132 -3.37 -16.81 14.59
C MET A 132 -3.72 -15.36 14.99
N ALA A 133 -3.86 -14.46 14.01
CA ALA A 133 -4.29 -13.08 14.25
C ALA A 133 -5.77 -13.01 14.67
N ASP A 134 -6.63 -13.86 14.13
CA ASP A 134 -8.05 -13.99 14.49
C ASP A 134 -8.23 -14.57 15.89
N GLU A 135 -7.44 -15.60 16.26
CA GLU A 135 -7.40 -16.13 17.63
C GLU A 135 -7.02 -15.05 18.65
N ALA A 136 -6.01 -14.24 18.32
CA ALA A 136 -5.60 -13.11 19.15
C ALA A 136 -6.68 -12.01 19.23
N ASP A 137 -7.49 -11.80 18.20
CA ASP A 137 -8.61 -10.84 18.23
C ASP A 137 -9.79 -11.36 19.07
N ALA A 138 -10.10 -12.66 18.97
CA ALA A 138 -11.18 -13.30 19.72
C ALA A 138 -10.95 -13.27 21.24
N ALA A 139 -9.69 -13.22 21.68
CA ALA A 139 -9.32 -13.06 23.08
C ALA A 139 -9.61 -11.64 23.62
N VAL A 140 -9.82 -10.65 22.75
CA VAL A 140 -10.08 -9.27 23.16
C VAL A 140 -11.58 -9.04 23.37
N PRO A 141 -12.01 -8.55 24.55
CA PRO A 141 -13.41 -8.26 24.83
C PRO A 141 -14.10 -7.42 23.76
N ALA A 142 -15.37 -7.74 23.49
CA ALA A 142 -16.20 -6.96 22.58
C ALA A 142 -16.60 -5.61 23.23
N LEU A 143 -16.73 -4.57 22.40
CA LEU A 143 -17.24 -3.28 22.84
C LEU A 143 -18.74 -3.38 23.16
N PRO A 144 -19.25 -2.60 24.14
CA PRO A 144 -20.67 -2.54 24.42
C PRO A 144 -21.45 -2.02 23.20
N PRO A 145 -22.67 -2.52 22.95
CA PRO A 145 -23.45 -2.08 21.80
C PRO A 145 -23.88 -0.62 21.92
N LEU A 146 -23.80 0.12 20.82
CA LEU A 146 -24.30 1.49 20.73
C LEU A 146 -25.84 1.52 20.79
N SER A 147 -26.39 2.59 21.37
CA SER A 147 -27.81 2.91 21.26
C SER A 147 -28.18 3.27 19.81
N ASP A 148 -29.47 3.23 19.47
CA ASP A 148 -29.90 3.52 18.09
C ASP A 148 -29.64 4.98 17.70
N ASP A 149 -29.81 5.92 18.64
CA ASP A 149 -29.46 7.33 18.44
C ASP A 149 -27.95 7.50 18.22
N ALA A 150 -27.11 6.81 19.00
CA ALA A 150 -25.66 6.83 18.82
C ALA A 150 -25.25 6.23 17.47
N LYS A 151 -25.88 5.15 17.02
CA LYS A 151 -25.66 4.60 15.67
C LYS A 151 -26.06 5.59 14.58
N ALA A 152 -27.17 6.31 14.74
CA ALA A 152 -27.62 7.30 13.76
C ALA A 152 -26.64 8.48 13.67
N ALA A 153 -26.20 9.01 14.80
CA ALA A 153 -25.19 10.07 14.87
C ALA A 153 -23.84 9.61 14.30
N LEU A 154 -23.38 8.41 14.63
CA LEU A 154 -22.14 7.84 14.09
C LEU A 154 -22.21 7.70 12.56
N ARG A 155 -23.32 7.20 12.00
CA ARG A 155 -23.49 7.10 10.53
C ARG A 155 -23.39 8.47 9.85
N GLN A 156 -23.94 9.50 10.48
CA GLN A 156 -23.86 10.88 9.98
C GLN A 156 -22.41 11.38 9.98
N GLU A 157 -21.66 11.15 11.05
CA GLU A 157 -20.24 11.55 11.11
C GLU A 157 -19.37 10.74 10.13
N VAL A 158 -19.63 9.45 9.95
CA VAL A 158 -18.97 8.62 8.92
C VAL A 158 -19.20 9.20 7.53
N ARG A 159 -20.43 9.63 7.21
CA ARG A 159 -20.73 10.29 5.92
C ARG A 159 -19.93 11.58 5.74
N LEU A 160 -19.81 12.40 6.78
CA LEU A 160 -19.02 13.64 6.73
C LEU A 160 -17.51 13.35 6.53
N ALA A 161 -16.98 12.32 7.20
CA ALA A 161 -15.60 11.89 6.99
C ALA A 161 -15.36 11.43 5.54
N ASP A 162 -16.28 10.67 4.96
CA ASP A 162 -16.20 10.19 3.57
C ASP A 162 -16.29 11.33 2.54
N GLU A 163 -17.17 12.30 2.77
CA GLU A 163 -17.26 13.52 1.95
C GLU A 163 -15.95 14.33 1.99
N TYR A 164 -15.35 14.44 3.18
CA TYR A 164 -14.05 15.10 3.34
C TYR A 164 -12.92 14.31 2.66
N ALA A 165 -12.89 12.98 2.81
CA ALA A 165 -11.93 12.12 2.11
C ALA A 165 -12.03 12.27 0.59
N SER A 166 -13.26 12.32 0.05
CA SER A 166 -13.53 12.55 -1.37
C SER A 166 -13.10 13.94 -1.84
N MET A 167 -13.21 14.97 -1.00
CA MET A 167 -12.72 16.32 -1.28
C MET A 167 -11.19 16.33 -1.37
N VAL A 168 -10.50 15.87 -0.32
CA VAL A 168 -9.04 15.86 -0.24
C VAL A 168 -8.44 14.97 -1.35
N GLY A 169 -9.05 13.81 -1.60
CA GLY A 169 -8.60 12.89 -2.67
C GLY A 169 -8.62 13.55 -4.06
N ARG A 170 -9.66 14.34 -4.38
CA ARG A 170 -9.73 15.09 -5.65
C ARG A 170 -8.66 16.19 -5.73
N GLU A 171 -8.42 16.89 -4.63
CA GLU A 171 -7.39 17.92 -4.56
C GLU A 171 -5.99 17.33 -4.76
N VAL A 172 -5.70 16.21 -4.08
CA VAL A 172 -4.45 15.44 -4.26
C VAL A 172 -4.27 14.99 -5.71
N CYS A 173 -5.32 14.47 -6.36
CA CYS A 173 -5.25 14.10 -7.78
C CYS A 173 -4.93 15.33 -8.66
N THR A 174 -5.51 16.49 -8.36
CA THR A 174 -5.23 17.74 -9.08
C THR A 174 -3.78 18.18 -8.91
N LEU A 175 -3.23 18.05 -7.71
CA LEU A 175 -1.82 18.35 -7.43
C LEU A 175 -0.88 17.37 -8.16
N LEU A 176 -1.22 16.08 -8.20
CA LEU A 176 -0.42 15.06 -8.90
C LEU A 176 -0.29 15.31 -10.40
N LEU A 177 -1.31 15.89 -11.04
CA LEU A 177 -1.22 16.26 -12.46
C LEU A 177 -0.02 17.18 -12.75
N ARG A 178 0.38 18.04 -11.79
CA ARG A 178 1.54 18.94 -11.92
C ARG A 178 2.88 18.18 -11.91
N HIS A 179 2.91 16.99 -11.34
CA HIS A 179 4.11 16.16 -11.24
C HIS A 179 4.22 15.11 -12.37
N ARG A 180 3.16 14.92 -13.16
CA ARG A 180 3.04 13.83 -14.14
C ARG A 180 4.24 13.71 -15.08
N LEU A 181 4.71 14.82 -15.66
CA LEU A 181 5.85 14.80 -16.57
C LEU A 181 7.14 14.34 -15.87
N ARG A 182 7.39 14.85 -14.66
CA ARG A 182 8.58 14.47 -13.87
C ARG A 182 8.56 12.99 -13.48
N ILE A 183 7.38 12.48 -13.12
CA ILE A 183 7.14 11.07 -12.84
C ILE A 183 7.46 10.23 -14.07
N GLN A 184 6.92 10.59 -15.24
CA GLN A 184 7.16 9.85 -16.50
C GLN A 184 8.64 9.84 -16.90
N THR A 185 9.33 10.97 -16.79
CA THR A 185 10.77 11.05 -17.05
C THR A 185 11.56 10.11 -16.13
N ALA A 186 11.20 10.05 -14.85
CA ALA A 186 11.90 9.18 -13.91
C ALA A 186 11.62 7.69 -14.16
N ILE A 187 10.41 7.33 -14.60
CA ILE A 187 10.10 5.95 -15.04
C ILE A 187 11.01 5.54 -16.21
N ALA A 188 11.07 6.36 -17.26
CA ALA A 188 11.93 6.07 -18.41
C ALA A 188 13.42 6.06 -18.06
N GLN A 189 13.84 6.90 -17.11
CA GLN A 189 15.24 6.99 -16.70
C GLN A 189 15.70 5.82 -15.81
N TYR A 190 14.86 5.32 -14.92
CA TYR A 190 15.27 4.34 -13.90
C TYR A 190 14.59 2.98 -14.06
N VAL A 191 13.28 2.95 -14.27
CA VAL A 191 12.50 1.72 -14.21
C VAL A 191 12.63 0.90 -15.50
N GLU A 192 12.53 1.54 -16.66
CA GLU A 192 12.67 0.84 -17.95
C GLU A 192 14.05 0.16 -18.10
N PRO A 193 15.19 0.82 -17.76
CA PRO A 193 16.50 0.16 -17.80
C PRO A 193 16.64 -1.00 -16.83
N GLN A 194 16.08 -0.91 -15.63
CA GLN A 194 16.11 -1.99 -14.64
C GLN A 194 15.32 -3.22 -15.13
N ILE A 195 14.18 -3.02 -15.79
CA ILE A 195 13.41 -4.11 -16.43
C ILE A 195 14.21 -4.72 -17.59
N ALA A 196 14.80 -3.90 -18.45
CA ALA A 196 15.61 -4.39 -19.57
C ALA A 196 16.79 -5.24 -19.10
N ALA A 197 17.51 -4.79 -18.07
CA ALA A 197 18.61 -5.54 -17.48
C ALA A 197 18.17 -6.91 -16.93
N MET A 198 17.02 -6.97 -16.25
CA MET A 198 16.43 -8.24 -15.78
C MET A 198 16.09 -9.16 -16.95
N LEU A 199 15.48 -8.65 -18.03
CA LEU A 199 15.13 -9.45 -19.21
C LEU A 199 16.37 -9.99 -19.93
N ASP A 200 17.43 -9.19 -20.04
CA ASP A 200 18.72 -9.59 -20.62
C ASP A 200 19.41 -10.67 -19.76
N GLU A 201 19.32 -10.57 -18.44
CA GLU A 201 19.79 -11.62 -17.52
C GLU A 201 19.01 -12.93 -17.66
N LEU A 202 17.67 -12.84 -17.70
CA LEU A 202 16.81 -14.01 -17.90
C LEU A 202 17.10 -14.69 -19.24
N THR A 203 17.28 -13.92 -20.31
CA THR A 203 17.60 -14.46 -21.65
C THR A 203 18.93 -15.22 -21.63
N ARG A 204 19.99 -14.62 -21.05
CA ARG A 204 21.30 -15.30 -20.92
C ARG A 204 21.21 -16.58 -20.09
N SER A 205 20.43 -16.57 -19.01
CA SER A 205 20.23 -17.77 -18.18
C SER A 205 19.51 -18.91 -18.92
N LEU A 206 18.61 -18.56 -19.85
CA LEU A 206 17.87 -19.52 -20.67
C LEU A 206 18.69 -20.04 -21.86
N ASP A 207 19.59 -19.22 -22.41
CA ASP A 207 20.49 -19.60 -23.51
C ASP A 207 21.65 -20.51 -23.05
N ALA A 208 22.00 -20.47 -21.75
CA ALA A 208 23.05 -21.29 -21.16
C ALA A 208 22.60 -22.00 -19.85
N PRO A 209 21.56 -22.87 -19.90
CA PRO A 209 20.92 -23.41 -18.70
C PRO A 209 21.79 -24.36 -17.88
N PHE A 210 22.97 -24.75 -18.40
CA PHE A 210 23.91 -25.68 -17.76
C PHE A 210 25.34 -25.13 -17.67
N ASP A 211 25.56 -23.84 -17.96
CA ASP A 211 26.89 -23.24 -17.80
C ASP A 211 27.08 -22.83 -16.34
N THR A 212 27.03 -23.83 -15.45
CA THR A 212 27.59 -23.71 -14.11
C THR A 212 29.08 -23.57 -14.32
N GLY A 213 29.62 -22.37 -14.08
CA GLY A 213 31.02 -21.99 -14.27
C GLY A 213 32.06 -22.78 -13.45
N GLU A 214 31.99 -24.09 -13.45
CA GLU A 214 33.12 -24.99 -13.20
C GLU A 214 33.76 -25.28 -14.54
N GLY A 215 34.60 -24.34 -14.97
CA GLY A 215 35.68 -24.70 -15.88
C GLY A 215 36.46 -25.83 -15.23
N LEU A 216 36.38 -27.04 -15.78
CA LEU A 216 37.31 -28.11 -15.47
C LEU A 216 38.74 -27.57 -15.70
N PRO A 217 39.56 -27.37 -14.65
CA PRO A 217 40.97 -27.17 -14.85
C PRO A 217 41.51 -28.55 -15.25
N GLY A 218 42.05 -28.62 -16.47
CA GLY A 218 42.23 -29.88 -17.18
C GLY A 218 43.05 -30.92 -16.44
N VAL A 219 42.69 -32.19 -16.68
CA VAL A 219 43.54 -33.30 -17.12
C VAL A 219 42.67 -34.26 -17.93
#